data_AF-F5LTI4-F1
#
_entry.id   AF-F5LTI4-F1
#
_cell.length_a   1.000
_cell.length_b   1.000
_cell.length_c   1.000
_cell.angle_alpha   90.00
_cell.angle_beta   90.00
_cell.angle_gamma   90.00
#
_symmetry.space_group_name_H-M   'P 1'
#
loop_
_entity.id
_entity.type
_entity.pdbx_description
1 polymer ?
#
loop_
_entity_poly.entity_id
_entity_poly.type
_entity_poly.pdbx_seq_one_letter_code
_entity_poly.pdbx_strand_id
1 'polypeptide(L)' 'MAKLAPAKEKQDIKPAPQSGANEKEPELKGAFASVMILGAFILITWFGVFALYLIRS' A
#
# COMPACT_ATOMS: atom_id res chain seq x y z
N MET A 1 33.98 0.64 50.95
CA MET A 1 33.94 0.88 49.49
C MET A 1 33.85 -0.45 48.78
N ALA A 2 32.64 -0.92 48.48
CA ALA A 2 32.42 -1.98 47.51
C ALA A 2 31.06 -1.67 46.86
N LYS A 3 31.14 -0.87 45.79
CA LYS A 3 30.01 -0.52 44.94
C LYS A 3 29.71 -1.73 44.06
N LEU A 4 28.82 -2.60 44.52
CA LEU A 4 28.22 -3.65 43.70
C LEU A 4 27.15 -2.98 42.82
N ALA A 5 27.59 -2.51 41.66
CA ALA A 5 26.70 -2.10 40.58
C ALA A 5 25.96 -3.34 40.04
N PRO A 6 24.67 -3.20 39.68
CA PRO A 6 23.80 -4.32 39.33
C PRO A 6 24.23 -5.02 38.04
N ALA A 7 24.11 -6.35 38.06
CA ALA A 7 24.30 -7.22 36.90
C ALA A 7 23.44 -6.69 35.73
N LYS A 8 24.14 -6.21 34.69
CA LYS A 8 23.56 -5.84 33.42
C LYS A 8 23.19 -7.14 32.69
N GLU A 9 21.99 -7.63 32.94
CA GLU A 9 21.38 -8.74 32.21
C GLU A 9 21.32 -8.35 30.73
N LYS A 10 22.24 -8.92 29.95
CA LYS A 10 22.25 -8.87 28.49
C LYS A 10 21.04 -9.66 28.00
N GLN A 11 19.93 -8.97 27.76
CA GLN A 11 18.92 -9.46 26.84
C GLN A 11 19.49 -9.38 25.42
N ASP A 12 20.19 -10.45 25.02
CA ASP A 12 20.43 -10.77 23.62
C ASP A 12 19.22 -11.55 23.10
N ILE A 13 18.15 -10.80 22.79
CA ILE A 13 17.11 -11.30 21.89
C ILE A 13 17.28 -10.47 20.63
N LYS A 14 18.04 -11.01 19.68
CA LYS A 14 18.10 -10.50 18.32
C LYS A 14 16.90 -11.06 17.55
N PRO A 15 15.84 -10.28 17.24
CA PRO A 15 14.89 -10.71 16.24
C PRO A 15 15.57 -10.59 14.86
N ALA A 16 15.55 -11.71 14.14
CA ALA A 16 15.95 -11.80 12.74
C ALA A 16 15.12 -10.86 11.84
N PRO A 17 15.65 -10.43 10.69
CA PRO A 17 15.04 -9.40 9.86
C PRO A 17 13.89 -10.01 9.07
N GLN A 18 12.66 -9.67 9.40
CA GLN A 18 11.52 -10.00 8.54
C GLN A 18 10.70 -8.74 8.30
N SER A 19 10.92 -8.20 7.09
CA SER A 19 10.04 -7.33 6.31
C SER A 19 9.48 -6.12 7.04
N GLY A 20 10.00 -4.94 6.68
CA GLY A 20 9.54 -3.64 7.15
C GLY A 20 8.02 -3.58 7.30
N ALA A 21 7.59 -3.63 8.56
CA ALA A 21 6.31 -3.15 9.01
C ALA A 21 6.29 -1.65 8.76
N ASN A 22 6.01 -1.27 7.52
CA ASN A 22 5.52 0.04 7.21
C ASN A 22 4.05 0.02 7.62
N GLU A 23 3.83 0.20 8.91
CA GLU A 23 2.59 0.63 9.55
C GLU A 23 2.16 1.99 8.98
N LYS A 24 1.78 2.01 7.70
CA LYS A 24 0.94 3.04 7.12
C LYS A 24 -0.43 2.42 7.07
N GLU A 25 -1.36 3.00 7.82
CA GLU A 25 -2.78 2.71 7.82
C GLU A 25 -3.24 2.13 6.48
N PRO A 26 -4.03 1.03 6.45
CA PRO A 26 -4.59 0.49 5.22
C PRO A 26 -5.69 1.43 4.73
N GLU A 27 -5.34 2.68 4.47
CA GLU A 27 -6.26 3.70 4.04
C GLU A 27 -6.74 3.31 2.65
N LEU A 28 -8.04 3.48 2.48
CA LEU A 28 -8.91 3.15 1.37
C LEU A 28 -8.45 3.64 -0.03
N LYS A 29 -7.23 4.17 -0.16
CA LYS A 29 -6.54 4.52 -1.40
C LYS A 29 -6.51 3.36 -2.40
N GLY A 30 -6.42 2.11 -1.94
CA GLY A 30 -6.48 0.94 -2.83
C GLY A 30 -7.82 0.80 -3.55
N ALA A 31 -8.94 0.89 -2.81
CA ALA A 31 -10.29 0.83 -3.38
C ALA A 31 -10.58 2.05 -4.27
N PHE A 32 -10.19 3.25 -3.81
CA PHE A 32 -10.33 4.47 -4.60
C PHE A 32 -9.54 4.41 -5.91
N ALA A 33 -8.30 3.91 -5.89
CA ALA A 33 -7.49 3.71 -7.08
C ALA A 33 -8.12 2.71 -8.06
N SER A 34 -8.72 1.63 -7.53
CA SER A 34 -9.44 0.64 -8.36
C SER A 34 -10.62 1.27 -9.09
N VAL A 35 -11.43 2.09 -8.40
CA VAL A 35 -12.57 2.78 -9.01
C VAL A 35 -12.12 3.85 -10.02
N MET A 36 -11.03 4.56 -9.76
CA MET A 36 -10.47 5.53 -10.72
C MET A 36 -10.06 4.85 -12.03
N ILE A 37 -9.38 3.70 -11.95
CA ILE A 37 -9.00 2.92 -13.14
C ILE A 37 -10.23 2.39 -13.86
N LEU A 38 -11.19 1.84 -13.11
CA LEU A 38 -12.42 1.30 -13.68
C LEU A 38 -13.27 2.39 -14.36
N GLY A 39 -13.40 3.56 -13.73
CA GLY A 39 -14.10 4.72 -14.30
C GLY A 39 -13.44 5.21 -15.59
N ALA A 40 -12.11 5.33 -15.60
CA ALA A 40 -11.36 5.68 -16.81
C ALA A 40 -11.57 4.67 -17.94
N PHE A 41 -11.55 3.38 -17.63
CA PHE A 41 -11.80 2.32 -18.61
C PHE A 41 -13.19 2.45 -19.25
N ILE A 42 -14.23 2.62 -18.43
CA ILE A 42 -15.60 2.78 -18.90
C ILE A 42 -15.72 4.00 -19.82
N LEU A 43 -15.14 5.14 -19.43
CA LEU A 43 -15.16 6.35 -20.27
C LEU A 43 -14.46 6.11 -21.60
N ILE A 44 -13.26 5.55 -21.60
CA ILE A 44 -12.50 5.25 -22.84
C ILE A 44 -13.31 4.33 -23.75
N THR A 45 -13.87 3.25 -23.21
CA THR A 45 -14.68 2.30 -24.00
C THR A 45 -15.94 2.97 -24.54
N TRP A 46 -16.67 3.74 -23.73
CA TRP A 46 -17.88 4.43 -24.15
C TRP A 46 -17.61 5.47 -25.24
N PHE A 47 -16.61 6.33 -25.04
CA PHE A 47 -16.19 7.31 -26.06
C PHE A 47 -15.66 6.64 -27.32
N GLY A 48 -14.92 5.53 -27.20
CA GLY A 48 -14.42 4.76 -28.34
C GLY A 48 -15.56 4.18 -29.19
N VAL A 49 -16.54 3.53 -28.55
CA VAL A 49 -17.72 3.00 -29.24
C VAL A 49 -18.56 4.15 -29.83
N PHE A 50 -18.73 5.25 -29.11
CA PHE A 50 -19.46 6.42 -29.60
C PHE A 50 -18.78 7.07 -30.81
N ALA A 51 -17.46 7.22 -30.79
CA ALA A 51 -16.70 7.71 -31.93
C ALA A 51 -16.80 6.74 -33.12
N LEU A 52 -16.70 5.43 -32.88
CA LEU A 52 -16.91 4.42 -33.91
C LEU A 52 -18.31 4.51 -34.52
N TYR A 53 -19.34 4.76 -33.71
CA TYR A 53 -20.71 4.98 -34.16
C TYR A 53 -20.80 6.20 -35.08
N LEU A 54 -20.18 7.33 -34.73
CA LEU A 54 -20.15 8.53 -35.57
C LEU A 54 -19.40 8.32 -36.89
N ILE A 55 -18.33 7.53 -36.89
CA ILE A 55 -17.57 7.21 -38.12
C ILE A 55 -18.37 6.27 -39.03
N ARG A 56 -19.13 5.36 -38.42
CA ARG A 56 -19.90 4.34 -39.14
C ARG A 56 -21.27 4.83 -39.61
N SER A 57 -21.81 5.87 -38.97
CA SER A 57 -23.08 6.50 -39.30
C SER A 57 -22.93 7.65 -40.27
#